data_AF-A0A0Q0WJ50-F1
#
_entry.id   AF-A0A0Q0WJ50-F1
#
_cell.length_a   1.000
_cell.length_b   1.000
_cell.length_c   1.000
_cell.angle_alpha   90.00
_cell.angle_beta   90.00
_cell.angle_gamma   90.00
#
_symmetry.space_group_name_H-M   'P 1'
#
loop_
_entity.id
_entity.type
_entity.pdbx_description
1 polymer ?
#
loop_
_entity_poly.entity_id
_entity_poly.type
_entity_poly.pdbx_seq_one_letter_code
_entity_poly.pdbx_strand_id
1 'polypeptide(L)'
;MKGCWHVDWIEVAKKFWRVERLDPAAAFQMARCTEISGSERQNLEVDVAIEERISVVLDETAVADLFSLPTQLEELADGIDDLVLVRAEGKAVGAALVAGADLSMCALITTGRLSSAIVSKAARVRIPVLVSRAAPLNTGIELDRTLGMALAAFARRPNLYGYSGEERIS
;
A
#
# COMPACT_ATOMS: atom_id res chain seq x y z
N MET A 1 -25.58 22.24 -20.88
CA MET A 1 -26.33 21.34 -19.98
C MET A 1 -25.32 20.46 -19.26
N LYS A 2 -25.42 20.39 -17.93
CA LYS A 2 -24.53 19.66 -17.03
C LYS A 2 -24.64 18.15 -17.25
N GLY A 3 -23.51 17.45 -17.35
CA GLY A 3 -23.42 16.01 -17.10
C GLY A 3 -22.66 15.81 -15.80
N CYS A 4 -23.36 15.91 -14.66
CA CYS A 4 -22.81 15.52 -13.37
C CYS A 4 -22.61 14.01 -13.39
N TRP A 5 -21.35 13.58 -13.36
CA TRP A 5 -20.98 12.20 -13.02
C TRP A 5 -21.24 12.03 -11.52
N HIS A 6 -22.48 11.77 -11.13
CA HIS A 6 -22.79 11.36 -9.77
C HIS A 6 -22.30 9.92 -9.62
N VAL A 7 -21.20 9.78 -8.89
CA VAL A 7 -20.77 8.49 -8.35
C VAL A 7 -21.69 8.20 -7.18
N ASP A 8 -22.57 7.22 -7.35
CA ASP A 8 -23.41 6.75 -6.26
C ASP A 8 -22.57 5.80 -5.39
N TRP A 9 -22.22 6.28 -4.19
CA TRP A 9 -21.51 5.49 -3.19
C TRP A 9 -22.43 4.42 -2.61
N ILE A 10 -21.95 3.19 -2.55
CA ILE A 10 -22.72 2.07 -2.00
C ILE A 10 -21.91 1.43 -0.88
N GLU A 11 -22.49 1.40 0.33
CA GLU A 11 -21.86 0.81 1.53
C GLU A 11 -21.79 -0.71 1.48
N VAL A 12 -22.67 -1.35 0.70
CA VAL A 12 -22.75 -2.82 0.57
C VAL A 12 -23.01 -3.17 -0.89
N ALA A 13 -22.24 -4.12 -1.44
CA ALA A 13 -22.46 -4.62 -2.80
C ALA A 13 -23.92 -5.09 -3.00
N LYS A 14 -24.59 -4.55 -4.01
CA LYS A 14 -25.98 -4.87 -4.41
C LYS A 14 -26.03 -5.90 -5.54
N LYS A 15 -25.03 -5.93 -6.42
CA LYS A 15 -24.93 -6.75 -7.64
C LYS A 15 -23.48 -7.16 -7.88
N PHE A 16 -23.05 -8.18 -7.13
CA PHE A 16 -21.75 -8.82 -7.29
C PHE A 16 -21.86 -10.04 -8.20
N TRP A 17 -20.89 -10.22 -9.09
CA TRP A 17 -20.89 -11.29 -10.09
C TRP A 17 -19.57 -12.06 -10.01
N ARG A 18 -19.67 -13.38 -9.75
CA ARG A 18 -18.64 -14.40 -9.47
C ARG A 18 -18.54 -14.81 -7.99
N VAL A 19 -18.06 -16.05 -7.76
CA VAL A 19 -18.01 -16.76 -6.46
C VAL A 19 -16.86 -16.25 -5.55
N GLU A 20 -16.30 -15.07 -5.83
CA GLU A 20 -15.21 -14.52 -5.02
C GLU A 20 -15.73 -13.98 -3.69
N ARG A 21 -14.90 -14.08 -2.63
CA ARG A 21 -15.25 -13.56 -1.31
C ARG A 21 -15.15 -12.03 -1.35
N LEU A 22 -16.24 -11.36 -0.97
CA LEU A 22 -16.25 -9.91 -0.79
C LEU A 22 -15.35 -9.50 0.39
N ASP A 23 -14.66 -8.37 0.23
CA ASP A 23 -14.05 -7.66 1.36
C ASP A 23 -15.20 -7.02 2.17
N PRO A 24 -15.44 -7.45 3.42
CA PRO A 24 -16.58 -7.00 4.21
C PRO A 24 -16.43 -5.55 4.70
N ALA A 25 -15.23 -4.97 4.62
CA ALA A 25 -14.93 -3.62 5.06
C ALA A 25 -14.77 -2.63 3.89
N ALA A 26 -14.74 -3.12 2.64
CA ALA A 26 -14.60 -2.28 1.45
C ALA A 26 -15.88 -1.49 1.11
N ALA A 27 -15.69 -0.28 0.59
CA ALA A 27 -16.74 0.45 -0.11
C ALA A 27 -16.84 -0.03 -1.57
N PHE A 28 -18.01 0.15 -2.20
CA PHE A 28 -18.24 -0.26 -3.59
C PHE A 28 -18.78 0.89 -4.44
N GLN A 29 -18.42 0.89 -5.72
CA GLN A 29 -19.02 1.74 -6.76
C GLN A 29 -19.57 0.89 -7.90
N MET A 30 -20.66 1.35 -8.50
CA MET A 30 -21.23 0.71 -9.69
C MET A 30 -20.43 1.09 -10.94
N ALA A 31 -19.99 0.10 -11.70
CA ALA A 31 -19.31 0.26 -12.97
C ALA A 31 -20.03 -0.51 -14.08
N ARG A 32 -19.98 0.04 -15.30
CA ARG A 32 -20.47 -0.64 -16.50
C ARG A 32 -19.35 -1.45 -17.13
N CYS A 33 -19.62 -2.70 -17.46
CA CYS A 33 -18.70 -3.56 -18.20
C CYS A 33 -19.45 -4.31 -19.31
N THR A 34 -18.70 -4.92 -20.22
CA THR A 34 -19.25 -5.80 -21.25
C THR A 34 -18.76 -7.21 -20.99
N GLU A 35 -19.68 -8.13 -20.72
CA GLU A 35 -19.40 -9.56 -20.71
C GLU A 35 -19.19 -10.04 -22.14
N ILE A 36 -18.16 -10.87 -22.32
CA ILE A 36 -17.82 -11.51 -23.60
C ILE A 36 -17.88 -13.02 -23.38
N SER A 37 -18.85 -13.67 -24.02
CA SER A 37 -19.10 -15.11 -23.91
C SER A 37 -19.07 -15.73 -25.31
N GLY A 38 -17.91 -16.21 -25.72
CA GLY A 38 -17.67 -16.63 -27.11
C GLY A 38 -17.78 -15.45 -28.08
N SER A 39 -18.76 -15.48 -28.98
CA SER A 39 -19.09 -14.37 -29.89
C SER A 39 -20.14 -13.40 -29.35
N GLU A 40 -20.82 -13.74 -28.26
CA GLU A 40 -21.86 -12.90 -27.66
C GLU A 40 -21.26 -11.79 -26.79
N ARG A 41 -21.91 -10.64 -26.80
CA ARG A 41 -21.53 -9.47 -25.99
C ARG A 41 -22.74 -8.92 -25.26
N GLN A 42 -22.64 -8.77 -23.94
CA GLN A 42 -23.72 -8.23 -23.11
C GLN A 42 -23.20 -7.11 -22.21
N ASN A 43 -23.91 -5.99 -22.14
CA ASN A 43 -23.58 -4.91 -21.21
C ASN A 43 -24.17 -5.20 -19.82
N LEU A 44 -23.35 -5.04 -18.80
CA LEU A 44 -23.69 -5.29 -17.40
C LEU A 44 -23.31 -4.08 -16.54
N GLU A 45 -24.04 -3.93 -15.44
CA GLU A 45 -23.67 -3.06 -14.32
C GLU A 45 -23.27 -3.98 -13.16
N VAL A 46 -22.07 -3.76 -12.62
CA VAL A 46 -21.44 -4.57 -11.58
C VAL A 46 -20.89 -3.66 -10.49
N ASP A 47 -20.87 -4.15 -9.26
CA ASP A 47 -20.18 -3.46 -8.16
C ASP A 47 -18.69 -3.76 -8.20
N VAL A 48 -17.88 -2.71 -8.09
CA VAL A 48 -16.42 -2.76 -8.04
C VAL A 48 -15.98 -2.22 -6.69
N ALA A 49 -15.17 -3.00 -5.98
CA ALA A 49 -14.59 -2.58 -4.71
C ALA A 49 -13.69 -1.35 -4.92
N ILE A 50 -13.78 -0.40 -4.00
CA ILE A 50 -13.00 0.84 -4.03
C ILE A 50 -11.78 0.64 -3.15
N GLU A 51 -10.61 0.72 -3.77
CA GLU A 51 -9.35 0.73 -3.03
C GLU A 51 -9.22 2.04 -2.24
N GLU A 52 -8.71 1.92 -1.02
CA GLU A 52 -8.36 3.07 -0.24
C GLU A 52 -6.93 3.50 -0.55
N ARG A 53 -6.73 4.82 -0.63
CA ARG A 53 -5.41 5.41 -0.80
C ARG A 53 -4.76 5.66 0.56
N ILE A 54 -3.57 5.12 0.77
CA ILE A 54 -2.70 5.44 1.91
C ILE A 54 -1.47 6.12 1.34
N SER A 55 -1.33 7.40 1.64
CA SER A 55 -0.16 8.17 1.23
C SER A 55 0.90 8.14 2.32
N VAL A 56 2.15 7.85 1.94
CA VAL A 56 3.32 8.08 2.81
C VAL A 56 4.03 9.32 2.31
N VAL A 57 4.16 10.30 3.18
CA VAL A 57 4.86 11.55 2.91
C VAL A 57 6.18 11.52 3.67
N LEU A 58 7.25 11.80 2.92
CA LEU A 58 8.63 11.92 3.40
C LEU A 58 9.10 13.35 3.16
N ASP A 59 9.48 14.08 4.22
CA ASP A 59 9.98 15.46 4.11
C ASP A 59 9.05 16.33 3.23
N GLU A 60 7.74 16.33 3.57
CA GLU A 60 6.66 17.02 2.82
C GLU A 60 6.44 16.54 1.37
N THR A 61 7.21 15.55 0.93
CA THR A 61 7.11 14.97 -0.41
C THR A 61 6.35 13.66 -0.34
N ALA A 62 5.21 13.55 -1.03
CA ALA A 62 4.53 12.27 -1.18
C ALA A 62 5.49 11.31 -1.89
N VAL A 63 5.94 10.27 -1.18
CA VAL A 63 6.85 9.26 -1.73
C VAL A 63 6.13 7.99 -2.10
N ALA A 64 4.91 7.80 -1.61
CA ALA A 64 4.14 6.59 -1.83
C ALA A 64 2.64 6.84 -1.84
N ASP A 65 1.93 6.13 -2.72
CA ASP A 65 0.51 5.85 -2.59
C ASP A 65 0.30 4.35 -2.65
N LEU A 66 -0.22 3.77 -1.57
CA LEU A 66 -0.70 2.40 -1.54
C LEU A 66 -2.20 2.43 -1.81
N PHE A 67 -2.65 1.66 -2.79
CA PHE A 67 -4.06 1.40 -3.03
C PHE A 67 -4.34 -0.04 -2.63
N SER A 68 -5.22 -0.23 -1.65
CA SER A 68 -5.59 -1.55 -1.17
C SER A 68 -7.00 -1.54 -0.59
N LEU A 69 -7.68 -2.67 -0.62
CA LEU A 69 -8.91 -2.84 0.15
C LEU A 69 -8.58 -2.93 1.66
N PRO A 70 -9.52 -2.59 2.55
CA PRO A 70 -9.28 -2.58 3.99
C PRO A 70 -8.85 -3.95 4.53
N THR A 71 -9.48 -5.04 4.13
CA THR A 71 -9.06 -6.38 4.56
C THR A 71 -7.75 -6.80 3.90
N GLN A 72 -7.43 -6.32 2.68
CA GLN A 72 -6.10 -6.57 2.11
C GLN A 72 -4.98 -5.88 2.91
N LEU A 73 -5.23 -4.68 3.45
CA LEU A 73 -4.31 -4.01 4.37
C LEU A 73 -4.16 -4.79 5.68
N GLU A 74 -5.26 -5.38 6.17
CA GLU A 74 -5.29 -6.25 7.34
C GLU A 74 -4.65 -7.62 7.10
N GLU A 75 -4.72 -8.19 5.89
CA GLU A 75 -4.18 -9.51 5.52
C GLU A 75 -2.70 -9.45 5.11
N LEU A 76 -2.22 -8.31 4.60
CA LEU A 76 -0.81 -8.05 4.33
C LEU A 76 0.05 -8.51 5.53
N ALA A 77 -0.52 -8.34 6.73
CA ALA A 77 -0.13 -8.87 8.00
C ALA A 77 0.57 -10.21 8.15
N ASP A 78 0.05 -11.22 7.47
CA ASP A 78 0.23 -12.61 7.86
C ASP A 78 1.26 -13.32 6.96
N GLY A 79 1.81 -12.61 5.97
CA GLY A 79 2.92 -13.05 5.14
C GLY A 79 4.27 -12.54 5.65
N ILE A 80 5.13 -13.45 6.12
CA ILE A 80 6.55 -13.16 6.31
C ILE A 80 7.16 -13.05 4.89
N ASP A 81 7.65 -11.85 4.54
CA ASP A 81 8.43 -11.47 3.33
C ASP A 81 7.74 -10.62 2.25
N ASP A 82 6.63 -9.93 2.53
CA ASP A 82 6.14 -8.89 1.61
C ASP A 82 6.89 -7.57 1.83
N LEU A 83 7.89 -7.34 0.97
CA LEU A 83 8.67 -6.11 0.86
C LEU A 83 8.03 -5.24 -0.25
N VAL A 84 7.21 -4.25 0.10
CA VAL A 84 6.59 -3.35 -0.88
C VAL A 84 7.33 -2.01 -0.89
N LEU A 85 8.05 -1.73 -1.98
CA LEU A 85 8.53 -0.38 -2.26
C LEU A 85 7.46 0.39 -2.98
N VAL A 86 7.17 1.58 -2.47
CA VAL A 86 6.21 2.48 -3.09
C VAL A 86 6.95 3.76 -3.45
N ARG A 87 6.88 4.11 -4.74
CA ARG A 87 7.22 5.42 -5.29
C ARG A 87 5.91 6.13 -5.61
N ALA A 88 5.88 7.46 -5.57
CA ALA A 88 4.70 8.26 -5.96
C ALA A 88 4.13 7.92 -7.35
N GLU A 89 4.93 7.27 -8.21
CA GLU A 89 4.58 6.86 -9.57
C GLU A 89 4.22 5.36 -9.73
N GLY A 90 4.13 4.58 -8.64
CA GLY A 90 3.50 3.25 -8.64
C GLY A 90 4.25 2.11 -9.35
N LYS A 91 5.59 2.05 -9.32
CA LYS A 91 6.35 0.91 -9.88
C LYS A 91 6.86 -0.05 -8.80
N ALA A 92 6.59 -1.34 -8.97
CA ALA A 92 7.03 -2.41 -8.06
C ALA A 92 8.57 -2.56 -8.00
N VAL A 93 9.06 -2.93 -6.81
CA VAL A 93 10.47 -3.19 -6.41
C VAL A 93 11.29 -3.86 -7.51
N GLY A 94 10.79 -4.98 -8.05
CA GLY A 94 11.55 -5.83 -8.95
C GLY A 94 11.89 -5.17 -10.27
N ALA A 95 10.96 -4.39 -10.83
CA ALA A 95 11.20 -3.67 -12.07
C ALA A 95 12.07 -2.42 -11.85
N ALA A 96 11.90 -1.73 -10.72
CA ALA A 96 12.66 -0.53 -10.38
C ALA A 96 14.14 -0.82 -10.08
N LEU A 97 14.44 -1.89 -9.31
CA LEU A 97 15.82 -2.33 -9.08
C LEU A 97 16.50 -2.80 -10.36
N VAL A 98 15.80 -3.59 -11.18
CA VAL A 98 16.33 -4.08 -12.48
C VAL A 98 16.56 -2.93 -13.45
N ALA A 99 15.79 -1.84 -13.34
CA ALA A 99 15.94 -0.63 -14.14
C ALA A 99 16.99 0.37 -13.59
N GLY A 100 17.66 0.07 -12.47
CA GLY A 100 18.64 0.97 -11.85
C GLY A 100 18.04 2.26 -11.30
N ALA A 101 16.76 2.22 -10.88
CA ALA A 101 16.06 3.40 -10.37
C ALA A 101 16.66 3.87 -9.04
N ASP A 102 16.68 5.19 -8.84
CA ASP A 102 17.01 5.78 -7.55
C ASP A 102 15.83 5.62 -6.58
N LEU A 103 16.08 4.92 -5.47
CA LEU A 103 15.09 4.64 -4.42
C LEU A 103 15.22 5.59 -3.22
N SER A 104 16.06 6.62 -3.32
CA SER A 104 16.22 7.69 -2.32
C SER A 104 14.92 8.43 -2.01
N MET A 105 13.94 8.37 -2.91
CA MET A 105 12.60 8.96 -2.76
C MET A 105 11.51 7.89 -2.64
N CYS A 106 11.83 6.73 -2.05
CA CYS A 106 10.89 5.64 -1.81
C CYS A 106 10.77 5.34 -0.32
N ALA A 107 9.64 4.77 0.09
CA ALA A 107 9.49 4.15 1.39
C ALA A 107 9.36 2.63 1.23
N LEU A 108 9.94 1.91 2.18
CA LEU A 108 9.71 0.48 2.33
C LEU A 108 8.54 0.24 3.27
N ILE A 109 7.47 -0.37 2.78
CA ILE A 109 6.34 -0.83 3.58
C ILE A 109 6.40 -2.36 3.65
N THR A 110 6.33 -2.91 4.85
CA THR A 110 6.33 -4.35 5.07
C THR A 110 5.43 -4.76 6.22
N THR A 111 5.15 -6.05 6.29
CA THR A 111 4.26 -6.63 7.29
C THR A 111 5.02 -7.48 8.29
N GLY A 112 6.26 -7.83 7.95
CA GLY A 112 7.21 -8.49 8.83
C GLY A 112 7.89 -7.53 9.82
N ARG A 113 8.52 -8.11 10.85
CA ARG A 113 9.25 -7.37 11.88
C ARG A 113 10.52 -6.74 11.30
N LEU A 114 10.74 -5.46 11.57
CA LEU A 114 11.92 -4.73 11.11
C LEU A 114 13.18 -5.15 11.88
N SER A 115 13.87 -6.15 11.36
CA SER A 115 15.17 -6.63 11.86
C SER A 115 16.34 -5.86 11.22
N SER A 116 17.53 -5.97 11.79
CA SER A 116 18.76 -5.43 11.18
C SER A 116 18.98 -5.95 9.76
N ALA A 117 18.58 -7.18 9.44
CA ALA A 117 18.68 -7.73 8.09
C ALA A 117 17.78 -6.99 7.09
N ILE A 118 16.56 -6.63 7.49
CA ILE A 118 15.63 -5.85 6.64
C ILE A 118 16.15 -4.42 6.47
N VAL A 119 16.49 -3.75 7.58
CA VAL A 119 17.04 -2.38 7.57
C VAL A 119 18.30 -2.31 6.70
N SER A 120 19.20 -3.29 6.83
CA SER A 120 20.41 -3.38 6.02
C SER A 120 20.12 -3.59 4.52
N LYS A 121 19.09 -4.37 4.16
CA LYS A 121 18.65 -4.51 2.75
C LYS A 121 18.12 -3.18 2.21
N ALA A 122 17.30 -2.47 2.98
CA ALA A 122 16.75 -1.18 2.58
C ALA A 122 17.85 -0.12 2.38
N ALA A 123 18.79 -0.05 3.34
CA ALA A 123 19.92 0.87 3.29
C ALA A 123 20.85 0.63 2.08
N ARG A 124 21.12 -0.64 1.74
CA ARG A 124 21.97 -1.00 0.57
C ARG A 124 21.44 -0.43 -0.74
N VAL A 125 20.13 -0.26 -0.85
CA VAL A 125 19.48 0.26 -2.04
C VAL A 125 18.99 1.70 -1.85
N ARG A 126 19.45 2.38 -0.78
CA ARG A 126 19.22 3.80 -0.45
C ARG A 126 17.75 4.17 -0.19
N ILE A 127 16.96 3.27 0.37
CA ILE A 127 15.61 3.61 0.84
C ILE A 127 15.71 4.33 2.19
N PRO A 128 15.26 5.58 2.34
CA PRO A 128 15.41 6.34 3.59
C PRO A 128 14.39 5.99 4.69
N VAL A 129 13.24 5.40 4.34
CA VAL A 129 12.11 5.21 5.28
C VAL A 129 11.65 3.76 5.29
N LEU A 130 11.47 3.20 6.49
CA LEU A 130 10.85 1.90 6.73
C LEU A 130 9.59 2.05 7.57
N VAL A 131 8.49 1.48 7.08
CA VAL A 131 7.22 1.41 7.79
C VAL A 131 6.81 -0.05 7.88
N SER A 132 6.46 -0.51 9.09
CA SER A 132 5.91 -1.85 9.29
C SER A 132 4.61 -1.85 10.08
N ARG A 133 3.75 -2.83 9.82
CA ARG A 133 2.61 -3.13 10.67
C ARG A 133 3.01 -3.96 11.91
N ALA A 134 4.05 -4.78 11.79
CA ALA A 134 4.56 -5.58 12.91
C ALA A 134 5.48 -4.76 13.83
N ALA A 135 5.81 -5.32 15.00
CA ALA A 135 6.79 -4.74 15.90
C ALA A 135 8.19 -4.72 15.26
N PRO A 136 9.01 -3.69 15.52
CA PRO A 136 10.42 -3.72 15.15
C PRO A 136 11.21 -4.63 16.10
N LEU A 137 12.41 -5.04 15.69
CA LEU A 137 13.38 -5.66 16.60
C LEU A 137 14.37 -4.61 17.10
N ASN A 138 14.93 -4.79 18.29
CA ASN A 138 15.94 -3.88 18.85
C ASN A 138 17.12 -3.66 17.90
N THR A 139 17.63 -4.73 17.28
CA THR A 139 18.72 -4.67 16.31
C THR A 139 18.36 -3.89 15.05
N GLY A 140 17.09 -3.89 14.65
CA GLY A 140 16.60 -3.06 13.55
C GLY A 140 16.63 -1.59 13.91
N ILE A 141 16.08 -1.22 15.06
CA ILE A 141 16.06 0.17 15.57
C ILE A 141 17.47 0.72 15.72
N GLU A 142 18.38 -0.03 16.33
CA GLU A 142 19.77 0.39 16.54
C GLU A 142 20.51 0.65 15.23
N LEU A 143 20.32 -0.24 14.24
CA LEU A 143 20.93 -0.09 12.93
C LEU A 143 20.33 1.11 12.18
N ASP A 144 19.01 1.27 12.21
CA ASP A 144 18.32 2.39 11.57
C ASP A 144 18.83 3.75 12.07
N ARG A 145 18.94 3.91 13.40
CA ARG A 145 19.52 5.08 14.05
C ARG A 145 20.97 5.33 13.64
N THR A 146 21.77 4.28 13.54
CA THR A 146 23.17 4.37 13.10
C THR A 146 23.28 4.86 11.67
N LEU A 147 22.31 4.51 10.82
CA LEU A 147 22.27 4.86 9.41
C LEU A 147 21.57 6.20 9.13
N GLY A 148 20.95 6.82 10.14
CA GLY A 148 20.22 8.08 9.99
C GLY A 148 18.98 7.97 9.11
N MET A 149 18.32 6.80 9.16
CA MET A 149 17.09 6.49 8.45
C MET A 149 15.86 6.84 9.31
N ALA A 150 14.66 6.67 8.75
CA ALA A 150 13.42 6.77 9.51
C ALA A 150 12.74 5.40 9.61
N LEU A 151 12.34 5.04 10.83
CA LEU A 151 11.68 3.77 11.12
C LEU A 151 10.41 3.99 11.91
N ALA A 152 9.31 3.51 11.36
CA ALA A 152 8.03 3.46 12.03
C ALA A 152 7.45 2.05 12.00
N ALA A 153 6.69 1.71 13.04
CA ALA A 153 6.09 0.41 13.19
C ALA A 153 4.64 0.52 13.70
N PHE A 154 3.98 -0.63 13.82
CA PHE A 154 2.59 -0.69 14.25
C PHE A 154 1.64 0.20 13.43
N ALA A 155 1.95 0.37 12.14
CA ALA A 155 1.15 1.16 11.22
C ALA A 155 -0.28 0.60 11.13
N ARG A 156 -1.25 1.34 11.63
CA ARG A 156 -2.68 0.98 11.63
C ARG A 156 -3.49 2.26 11.71
N ARG A 157 -4.57 2.43 10.96
CA ARG A 157 -5.34 3.67 11.11
C ARG A 157 -5.79 3.89 12.58
N PRO A 158 -5.80 5.12 13.09
CA PRO A 158 -5.18 6.36 12.54
C PRO A 158 -3.72 6.57 12.99
N ASN A 159 -3.08 5.55 13.56
CA ASN A 159 -1.84 5.65 14.31
C ASN A 159 -0.62 5.05 13.59
N LEU A 160 0.52 5.69 13.80
CA LEU A 160 1.83 5.19 13.41
C LEU A 160 2.79 5.46 14.58
N TYR A 161 3.73 4.56 14.84
CA TYR A 161 4.64 4.67 15.97
C TYR A 161 6.07 4.80 15.45
N GLY A 162 6.64 6.00 15.56
CA GLY A 162 8.04 6.28 15.20
C GLY A 162 9.02 5.75 16.23
N TYR A 163 10.15 5.21 15.75
CA TYR A 163 11.26 4.72 16.57
C TYR A 163 12.58 5.48 16.30
N SER A 164 12.64 6.16 15.16
CA SER A 164 13.73 7.02 14.69
C SER A 164 13.29 7.80 13.45
N GLY A 165 13.84 9.00 13.28
CA GLY A 165 13.65 9.82 12.07
C GLY A 165 12.20 10.25 11.87
N GLU A 166 11.37 10.27 12.91
CA GLU A 166 9.94 10.59 12.84
C GLU A 166 9.66 11.99 12.30
N GLU A 167 10.61 12.93 12.42
CA GLU A 167 10.53 14.27 11.83
C GLU A 167 10.40 14.24 10.30
N ARG A 168 10.74 13.10 9.69
CA ARG A 168 10.67 12.86 8.26
C ARG A 168 9.33 12.31 7.81
N ILE A 169 8.41 11.96 8.71
CA ILE A 169 7.15 11.25 8.42
C ILE A 169 5.95 12.15 8.76
N SER A 170 5.02 12.32 7.81
CA SER A 170 3.77 13.08 8.01
C SER A 170 2.55 12.44 7.35
#